data_AF-A0A923A4N7-F1
#
_entry.id   AF-A0A923A4N7-F1
#
_cell.length_a   1.000
_cell.length_b   1.000
_cell.length_c   1.000
_cell.angle_alpha   90.00
_cell.angle_beta   90.00
_cell.angle_gamma   90.00
#
_symmetry.space_group_name_H-M   'P 1'
#
loop_
_entity.id
_entity.type
_entity.pdbx_description
1 polymer ?
#
loop_
_entity_poly.entity_id
_entity_poly.type
_entity_poly.pdbx_seq_one_letter_code
_entity_poly.pdbx_strand_id
1 'polypeptide(L)'
;MTKHLLVVFSLLIAAVMTISGPVAAADQTIKVATQSPLSGDQSAVGVDIKRGAELALEQMSAPLVKMGFKVELAPFDDQANPDAGVANAKRIVSDPAILAIVGHYNSGVQIPSSEVYHTSGLANVSPANTNPKVTTRGYMEVNRIVGRDDVQGVVGADFAAGKNVKSVFVVHDKTAYGQGIAEFFKKRAEEKGMKLLGFEGTEEKAN
;
A
#
# COMPACT_ATOMS: atom_id res chain seq x y z
N MET A 1 55.22 38.43 7.48
CA MET A 1 54.25 37.34 7.73
C MET A 1 53.08 37.29 6.73
N THR A 2 53.12 38.03 5.62
CA THR A 2 51.93 38.31 4.80
C THR A 2 52.01 37.82 3.35
N LYS A 3 53.14 37.26 2.89
CA LYS A 3 53.29 36.73 1.53
C LYS A 3 53.21 35.20 1.43
N HIS A 4 53.52 34.48 2.51
CA HIS A 4 53.45 33.01 2.54
C HIS A 4 52.03 32.48 2.79
N LEU A 5 51.15 33.27 3.41
CA LEU A 5 49.77 32.85 3.70
C LEU A 5 48.86 32.90 2.45
N LEU A 6 49.16 33.80 1.51
CA LEU A 6 48.41 33.94 0.24
C LEU A 6 48.78 32.85 -0.78
N VAL A 7 50.02 32.37 -0.80
CA VAL A 7 50.44 31.31 -1.74
C VAL A 7 49.87 29.94 -1.35
N VAL A 8 49.71 29.68 -0.05
CA VAL A 8 49.11 28.42 0.45
C VAL A 8 47.60 28.37 0.18
N PHE A 9 46.90 29.52 0.21
CA PHE A 9 45.46 29.58 -0.11
C PHE A 9 45.18 29.41 -1.61
N SER A 10 46.07 29.91 -2.48
CA SER A 10 45.95 29.75 -3.94
C SER A 10 46.26 28.33 -4.42
N LEU A 11 47.09 27.57 -3.70
CA LEU A 11 47.39 26.16 -4.00
C LEU A 11 46.31 25.19 -3.51
N LEU A 12 45.52 25.54 -2.49
CA LEU A 12 44.39 24.72 -2.06
C LEU A 12 43.16 24.84 -2.97
N ILE A 13 42.96 25.98 -3.65
CA ILE A 13 41.84 26.16 -4.59
C ILE A 13 42.11 25.46 -5.93
N ALA A 14 43.38 25.30 -6.32
CA ALA A 14 43.77 24.61 -7.55
C ALA A 14 43.70 23.07 -7.45
N ALA A 15 43.64 22.50 -6.25
CA ALA A 15 43.56 21.05 -6.05
C ALA A 15 42.12 20.48 -6.06
N VAL A 16 41.09 21.34 -6.19
CA VAL A 16 39.67 20.93 -6.16
C VAL A 16 39.05 20.88 -7.57
N MET A 17 39.84 21.06 -8.64
CA MET A 17 39.33 21.11 -10.02
C MET A 17 39.61 19.87 -10.90
N THR A 18 40.11 18.76 -10.36
CA THR A 18 40.40 17.57 -11.18
C THR A 18 40.01 16.25 -10.50
N ILE A 19 38.71 16.09 -10.21
CA ILE A 19 38.07 14.76 -10.15
C ILE A 19 36.71 14.84 -10.85
N SER A 20 36.71 15.31 -12.10
CA SER A 20 35.62 15.04 -13.03
C SER A 20 35.89 13.68 -13.68
N GLY A 21 35.87 12.62 -12.87
CA GLY A 21 35.66 11.28 -13.43
C GLY A 21 34.29 11.27 -14.13
N PRO A 22 34.05 10.40 -15.13
CA PRO A 22 32.70 10.20 -15.61
C PRO A 22 31.87 9.84 -14.38
N VAL A 23 30.94 10.71 -13.99
CA VAL A 23 29.82 10.31 -13.15
C VAL A 23 29.22 9.17 -13.94
N ALA A 24 29.47 7.93 -13.51
CA ALA A 24 28.76 6.78 -14.00
C ALA A 24 27.30 7.20 -13.94
N ALA A 25 26.64 7.27 -15.11
CA ALA A 25 25.26 7.72 -15.19
C ALA A 25 24.51 6.98 -14.09
N ALA A 26 24.09 7.71 -13.06
CA ALA A 26 23.40 7.11 -11.93
C ALA A 26 22.30 6.26 -12.53
N ASP A 27 22.22 4.99 -12.15
CA ASP A 27 21.25 4.04 -12.71
C ASP A 27 19.86 4.70 -12.67
N GLN A 28 19.40 5.24 -13.81
CA GLN A 28 18.24 6.14 -13.89
C GLN A 28 16.96 5.31 -13.88
N THR A 29 16.89 4.33 -12.99
CA THR A 29 15.78 3.40 -12.89
C THR A 29 14.80 3.89 -11.85
N ILE A 30 13.56 4.13 -12.27
CA ILE A 30 12.42 4.40 -11.42
C ILE A 30 11.59 3.12 -11.35
N LYS A 31 11.34 2.64 -10.14
CA LYS A 31 10.50 1.47 -9.88
C LYS A 31 9.19 1.86 -9.23
N VAL A 32 8.13 1.20 -9.63
CA VAL A 32 6.86 1.17 -8.90
C VAL A 32 6.69 -0.23 -8.36
N ALA A 33 6.61 -0.36 -7.04
CA ALA A 33 6.36 -1.65 -6.43
C ALA A 33 4.89 -2.03 -6.56
N THR A 34 4.62 -3.32 -6.80
CA THR A 34 3.31 -3.90 -6.51
C THR A 34 3.45 -4.87 -5.36
N GLN A 35 2.46 -4.90 -4.48
CA GLN A 35 2.42 -5.90 -3.43
C GLN A 35 1.00 -6.44 -3.26
N SER A 36 0.86 -7.75 -3.49
CA SER A 36 -0.41 -8.49 -3.50
C SER A 36 -0.11 -10.00 -3.45
N PRO A 37 -1.09 -10.89 -3.19
CA PRO A 37 -0.84 -12.32 -3.21
C PRO A 37 -0.58 -12.80 -4.65
N LEU A 38 0.64 -13.19 -4.95
CA LEU A 38 1.03 -13.75 -6.26
C LEU A 38 1.12 -15.27 -6.24
N SER A 39 1.03 -15.88 -5.04
CA SER A 39 0.91 -17.31 -4.82
C SER A 39 -0.24 -17.64 -3.86
N GLY A 40 -0.54 -18.93 -3.72
CA GLY A 40 -1.67 -19.42 -2.92
C GLY A 40 -3.04 -19.15 -3.55
N ASP A 41 -4.08 -19.32 -2.74
CA ASP A 41 -5.48 -19.35 -3.20
C ASP A 41 -5.96 -18.01 -3.79
N GLN A 42 -5.36 -16.90 -3.36
CA GLN A 42 -5.72 -15.55 -3.82
C GLN A 42 -4.85 -15.05 -4.98
N SER A 43 -3.97 -15.92 -5.53
CA SER A 43 -3.02 -15.57 -6.59
C SER A 43 -3.68 -14.98 -7.84
N ALA A 44 -4.85 -15.48 -8.24
CA ALA A 44 -5.55 -14.99 -9.43
C ALA A 44 -5.81 -13.47 -9.34
N VAL A 45 -6.37 -13.01 -8.22
CA VAL A 45 -6.69 -11.58 -8.02
C VAL A 45 -5.42 -10.74 -7.85
N GLY A 46 -4.42 -11.21 -7.11
CA GLY A 46 -3.17 -10.46 -6.97
C GLY A 46 -2.38 -10.36 -8.28
N VAL A 47 -2.39 -11.41 -9.11
CA VAL A 47 -1.82 -11.35 -10.47
C VAL A 47 -2.53 -10.32 -11.33
N ASP A 48 -3.86 -10.20 -11.23
CA ASP A 48 -4.63 -9.20 -11.97
C ASP A 48 -4.34 -7.78 -11.48
N ILE A 49 -4.17 -7.57 -10.17
CA ILE A 49 -3.70 -6.29 -9.61
C ILE A 49 -2.33 -5.92 -10.19
N LYS A 50 -1.38 -6.87 -10.19
CA LYS A 50 -0.04 -6.66 -10.76
C LYS A 50 -0.12 -6.28 -12.24
N ARG A 51 -0.90 -7.02 -13.03
CA ARG A 51 -1.09 -6.76 -14.47
C ARG A 51 -1.73 -5.39 -14.73
N GLY A 52 -2.68 -4.98 -13.90
CA GLY A 52 -3.29 -3.66 -14.01
C GLY A 52 -2.27 -2.53 -13.78
N ALA A 53 -1.41 -2.68 -12.78
CA ALA A 53 -0.32 -1.74 -12.52
C ALA A 53 0.74 -1.76 -13.64
N GLU A 54 1.08 -2.93 -14.16
CA GLU A 54 1.99 -3.11 -15.30
C GLU A 54 1.49 -2.35 -16.53
N LEU A 55 0.24 -2.58 -16.92
CA LEU A 55 -0.39 -1.90 -18.07
C LEU A 55 -0.43 -0.37 -17.88
N ALA A 56 -0.75 0.11 -16.67
CA ALA A 56 -0.74 1.54 -16.38
C ALA A 56 0.67 2.14 -16.53
N LEU A 57 1.70 1.42 -16.07
CA LEU A 57 3.09 1.84 -16.18
C LEU A 57 3.53 1.90 -17.66
N GLU A 58 3.18 0.89 -18.45
CA GLU A 58 3.44 0.85 -19.89
C GLU A 58 2.81 2.06 -20.61
N GLN A 59 1.55 2.37 -20.29
CA GLN A 59 0.82 3.47 -20.92
C GLN A 59 1.32 4.86 -20.48
N MET A 60 1.79 5.01 -19.25
CA MET A 60 2.11 6.31 -18.65
C MET A 60 3.61 6.63 -18.58
N SER A 61 4.50 5.67 -18.84
CA SER A 61 5.95 5.85 -18.67
C SER A 61 6.63 6.68 -19.77
N ALA A 62 5.98 6.90 -20.91
CA ALA A 62 6.61 7.56 -22.07
C ALA A 62 7.27 8.94 -21.76
N PRO A 63 6.70 9.83 -20.92
CA PRO A 63 7.37 11.07 -20.54
C PRO A 63 8.66 10.83 -19.73
N LEU A 64 8.64 9.88 -18.79
CA LEU A 64 9.82 9.54 -17.98
C LEU A 64 10.93 8.92 -18.84
N VAL A 65 10.54 8.05 -19.79
CA VAL A 65 11.49 7.47 -20.76
C VAL A 65 12.11 8.53 -21.65
N LYS A 66 11.34 9.52 -22.12
CA LYS A 66 11.86 10.67 -22.87
C LYS A 66 12.84 11.53 -22.06
N MET A 67 12.72 11.54 -20.73
CA MET A 67 13.65 12.20 -19.82
C MET A 67 14.89 11.35 -19.50
N GLY A 68 15.01 10.14 -20.06
CA GLY A 68 16.16 9.25 -19.90
C GLY A 68 15.99 8.19 -18.80
N PHE A 69 14.86 8.15 -18.10
CA PHE A 69 14.63 7.15 -17.06
C PHE A 69 14.21 5.80 -17.64
N LYS A 70 14.75 4.73 -17.07
CA LYS A 70 14.18 3.38 -17.17
C LYS A 70 13.05 3.27 -16.16
N VAL A 71 11.88 2.81 -16.57
CA VAL A 71 10.73 2.66 -15.67
C VAL A 71 10.37 1.18 -15.57
N GLU A 72 10.28 0.64 -14.36
CA GLU A 72 10.05 -0.78 -14.12
C GLU A 72 8.98 -1.03 -13.05
N LEU A 73 8.25 -2.13 -13.21
CA LEU A 73 7.41 -2.66 -12.15
C LEU A 73 8.24 -3.62 -11.28
N ALA A 74 8.14 -3.48 -9.96
CA ALA A 74 8.79 -4.37 -9.00
C ALA A 74 7.74 -5.17 -8.22
N PRO A 75 7.39 -6.41 -8.62
CA PRO A 75 6.37 -7.19 -7.94
C PRO A 75 6.88 -7.89 -6.67
N PHE A 76 6.08 -7.85 -5.62
CA PHE A 76 6.31 -8.54 -4.35
C PHE A 76 5.09 -9.40 -4.00
N ASP A 77 5.34 -10.68 -3.72
CA ASP A 77 4.32 -11.61 -3.26
C ASP A 77 4.15 -11.54 -1.74
N ASP A 78 3.01 -11.04 -1.28
CA ASP A 78 2.69 -11.00 0.15
C ASP A 78 2.01 -12.28 0.67
N GLN A 79 1.67 -13.22 -0.22
CA GLN A 79 1.05 -14.51 0.11
C GLN A 79 -0.24 -14.40 0.94
N ALA A 80 -0.91 -13.24 0.92
CA ALA A 80 -2.01 -12.91 1.82
C ALA A 80 -1.63 -13.07 3.32
N ASN A 81 -0.36 -12.92 3.65
CA ASN A 81 0.22 -13.13 4.97
C ASN A 81 0.83 -11.82 5.52
N PRO A 82 0.44 -11.37 6.73
CA PRO A 82 0.95 -10.12 7.31
C PRO A 82 2.47 -10.08 7.49
N ASP A 83 3.09 -11.18 7.94
CA ASP A 83 4.54 -11.21 8.19
C ASP A 83 5.34 -11.12 6.90
N ALA A 84 4.91 -11.83 5.86
CA ALA A 84 5.49 -11.73 4.52
C ALA A 84 5.33 -10.31 3.96
N GLY A 85 4.14 -9.70 4.12
CA GLY A 85 3.88 -8.32 3.73
C GLY A 85 4.82 -7.30 4.41
N VAL A 86 5.02 -7.42 5.72
CA VAL A 86 5.92 -6.55 6.48
C VAL A 86 7.38 -6.78 6.07
N ALA A 87 7.80 -8.02 5.83
CA ALA A 87 9.15 -8.34 5.38
C ALA A 87 9.44 -7.73 4.00
N ASN A 88 8.51 -7.87 3.07
CA ASN A 88 8.57 -7.23 1.76
C ASN A 88 8.54 -5.70 1.87
N ALA A 89 7.72 -5.12 2.76
CA ALA A 89 7.69 -3.69 2.98
C ALA A 89 9.07 -3.14 3.38
N LYS A 90 9.80 -3.86 4.25
CA LYS A 90 11.19 -3.52 4.62
C LYS A 90 12.14 -3.58 3.43
N ARG A 91 11.99 -4.58 2.54
CA ARG A 91 12.79 -4.70 1.32
C ARG A 91 12.48 -3.57 0.34
N ILE A 92 11.20 -3.23 0.19
CA ILE A 92 10.73 -2.16 -0.68
C ILE A 92 11.34 -0.81 -0.26
N VAL A 93 11.23 -0.42 1.01
CA VAL A 93 11.74 0.88 1.48
C VAL A 93 13.28 0.95 1.48
N SER A 94 13.96 -0.18 1.34
CA SER A 94 15.43 -0.24 1.23
C SER A 94 15.95 -0.06 -0.20
N ASP A 95 15.08 -0.17 -1.22
CA ASP A 95 15.45 0.08 -2.62
C ASP A 95 15.14 1.54 -2.99
N PRO A 96 16.16 2.42 -3.13
CA PRO A 96 15.95 3.82 -3.43
C PRO A 96 15.37 4.08 -4.82
N ALA A 97 15.36 3.08 -5.71
CA ALA A 97 14.69 3.19 -7.01
C ALA A 97 13.16 3.11 -6.89
N ILE A 98 12.61 2.54 -5.79
CA ILE A 98 11.17 2.42 -5.62
C ILE A 98 10.58 3.72 -5.10
N LEU A 99 9.75 4.39 -5.90
CA LEU A 99 9.18 5.70 -5.57
C LEU A 99 7.72 5.63 -5.09
N ALA A 100 7.02 4.53 -5.37
CA ALA A 100 5.63 4.34 -4.97
C ALA A 100 5.26 2.87 -4.94
N ILE A 101 4.17 2.56 -4.25
CA ILE A 101 3.62 1.21 -4.10
C ILE A 101 2.15 1.19 -4.52
N VAL A 102 1.78 0.22 -5.35
CA VAL A 102 0.40 -0.18 -5.61
C VAL A 102 0.10 -1.45 -4.84
N GLY A 103 -0.82 -1.38 -3.88
CA GLY A 103 -1.13 -2.50 -2.99
C GLY A 103 -1.58 -2.02 -1.61
N HIS A 104 -2.05 -2.88 -0.72
CA HIS A 104 -2.20 -4.33 -0.85
C HIS A 104 -3.61 -4.76 -1.28
N TYR A 105 -3.80 -6.07 -1.54
CA TYR A 105 -5.13 -6.66 -1.71
C TYR A 105 -5.87 -6.86 -0.37
N ASN A 106 -5.19 -7.41 0.64
CA ASN A 106 -5.80 -7.73 1.93
C ASN A 106 -5.55 -6.62 2.98
N SER A 107 -6.63 -6.13 3.61
CA SER A 107 -6.54 -5.10 4.67
C SER A 107 -5.65 -5.53 5.84
N GLY A 108 -5.66 -6.82 6.18
CA GLY A 108 -4.85 -7.38 7.27
C GLY A 108 -3.36 -7.42 6.98
N VAL A 109 -2.95 -7.35 5.72
CA VAL A 109 -1.54 -7.23 5.31
C VAL A 109 -1.16 -5.75 5.18
N GLN A 110 -2.03 -4.95 4.59
CA GLN A 110 -1.85 -3.50 4.43
C GLN A 110 -1.56 -2.77 5.75
N ILE A 111 -2.41 -3.00 6.76
CA ILE A 111 -2.37 -2.24 8.02
C ILE A 111 -0.99 -2.35 8.71
N PRO A 112 -0.42 -3.55 8.92
CA PRO A 112 0.92 -3.66 9.49
C PRO A 112 2.04 -3.25 8.52
N SER A 113 1.96 -3.58 7.22
CA SER A 113 2.99 -3.18 6.24
C SER A 113 3.15 -1.65 6.13
N SER A 114 2.04 -0.92 6.23
CA SER A 114 2.03 0.53 6.11
C SER A 114 2.66 1.28 7.27
N GLU A 115 2.89 0.64 8.43
CA GLU A 115 3.74 1.23 9.48
C GLU A 115 5.19 1.42 8.99
N VAL A 116 5.67 0.48 8.15
CA VAL A 116 7.01 0.58 7.54
C VAL A 116 7.03 1.71 6.52
N TYR A 117 6.02 1.81 5.66
CA TYR A 117 5.91 2.87 4.65
C TYR A 117 5.78 4.25 5.27
N HIS A 118 5.01 4.38 6.35
CA HIS A 118 4.86 5.62 7.10
C HIS A 118 6.20 6.09 7.65
N THR A 119 6.94 5.18 8.28
CA THR A 119 8.26 5.48 8.85
C THR A 119 9.26 5.94 7.78
N SER A 120 9.17 5.43 6.55
CA SER A 120 10.04 5.84 5.44
C SER A 120 9.49 7.00 4.60
N GLY A 121 8.25 7.43 4.83
CA GLY A 121 7.55 8.39 3.98
C GLY A 121 7.27 7.91 2.55
N LEU A 122 7.19 6.59 2.32
CA LEU A 122 6.99 6.03 0.98
C LEU A 122 5.50 5.96 0.62
N ALA A 123 5.13 6.57 -0.51
CA ALA A 123 3.75 6.59 -0.98
C ALA A 123 3.22 5.19 -1.31
N ASN A 124 2.04 4.88 -0.79
CA ASN A 124 1.33 3.64 -1.03
C ASN A 124 -0.14 3.91 -1.32
N VAL A 125 -0.66 3.31 -2.39
CA VAL A 125 -2.06 3.41 -2.78
C VAL A 125 -2.65 2.00 -2.96
N SER A 126 -3.63 1.65 -2.12
CA SER A 126 -4.31 0.36 -2.25
C SER A 126 -5.42 0.38 -3.30
N PRO A 127 -5.48 -0.64 -4.18
CA PRO A 127 -6.56 -0.84 -5.12
C PRO A 127 -7.79 -1.56 -4.53
N ALA A 128 -7.74 -2.07 -3.29
CA ALA A 128 -8.73 -3.03 -2.81
C ALA A 128 -9.09 -2.96 -1.32
N ASN A 129 -8.30 -2.29 -0.47
CA ASN A 129 -8.55 -2.35 0.98
C ASN A 129 -9.70 -1.44 1.43
N THR A 130 -10.75 -2.04 1.96
CA THR A 130 -11.96 -1.34 2.40
C THR A 130 -11.97 -1.02 3.90
N ASN A 131 -11.08 -1.60 4.71
CA ASN A 131 -11.03 -1.32 6.15
C ASN A 131 -10.66 0.16 6.43
N PRO A 132 -11.46 0.91 7.21
CA PRO A 132 -11.20 2.31 7.55
C PRO A 132 -9.82 2.58 8.14
N LYS A 133 -9.24 1.66 8.93
CA LYS A 133 -7.93 1.84 9.58
C LYS A 133 -6.80 2.09 8.59
N VAL A 134 -6.94 1.67 7.32
CA VAL A 134 -5.94 1.93 6.28
C VAL A 134 -5.69 3.43 6.10
N THR A 135 -6.72 4.27 6.19
CA THR A 135 -6.65 5.71 5.86
C THR A 135 -7.06 6.64 7.01
N THR A 136 -7.49 6.11 8.16
CA THR A 136 -7.95 6.92 9.31
C THR A 136 -6.87 7.14 10.36
N ARG A 137 -5.66 6.59 10.17
CA ARG A 137 -4.52 6.75 11.10
C ARG A 137 -3.75 8.06 10.94
N GLY A 138 -4.11 8.92 9.98
CA GLY A 138 -3.42 10.19 9.73
C GLY A 138 -2.14 10.08 8.90
N TYR A 139 -1.93 8.94 8.24
CA TYR A 139 -0.78 8.67 7.37
C TYR A 139 -1.07 9.23 5.98
N MET A 140 -0.37 10.30 5.60
CA MET A 140 -0.67 11.06 4.37
C MET A 140 -0.24 10.31 3.10
N GLU A 141 0.81 9.50 3.24
CA GLU A 141 1.40 8.66 2.20
C GLU A 141 0.62 7.36 1.98
N VAL A 142 -0.30 6.97 2.88
CA VAL A 142 -1.07 5.73 2.79
C VAL A 142 -2.51 6.02 2.37
N ASN A 143 -2.83 5.68 1.13
CA ASN A 143 -4.12 6.00 0.50
C ASN A 143 -4.76 4.76 -0.14
N ARG A 144 -5.98 4.93 -0.66
CA ARG A 144 -6.72 3.91 -1.42
C ARG A 144 -7.67 4.53 -2.42
N ILE A 145 -8.12 3.74 -3.39
CA ILE A 145 -9.12 4.17 -4.39
C ILE A 145 -10.52 3.60 -4.16
N VAL A 146 -10.67 2.60 -3.28
CA VAL A 146 -11.94 1.91 -3.04
C VAL A 146 -12.73 2.50 -1.86
N GLY A 147 -14.04 2.21 -1.84
CA GLY A 147 -14.94 2.57 -0.74
C GLY A 147 -14.60 1.89 0.59
N ARG A 148 -15.18 2.40 1.69
CA ARG A 148 -14.86 1.99 3.05
C ARG A 148 -15.92 1.09 3.69
N ASP A 149 -15.52 0.22 4.61
CA ASP A 149 -16.44 -0.67 5.34
C ASP A 149 -17.42 0.09 6.25
N ASP A 150 -17.04 1.25 6.78
CA ASP A 150 -17.93 2.13 7.55
C ASP A 150 -19.01 2.81 6.70
N VAL A 151 -18.96 2.63 5.37
CA VAL A 151 -20.05 2.96 4.45
C VAL A 151 -20.75 1.66 4.01
N GLN A 152 -20.00 0.65 3.57
CA GLN A 152 -20.56 -0.59 3.02
C GLN A 152 -21.38 -1.39 4.06
N GLY A 153 -20.85 -1.58 5.27
CA GLY A 153 -21.57 -2.29 6.34
C GLY A 153 -22.85 -1.56 6.75
N VAL A 154 -22.81 -0.22 6.78
CA VAL A 154 -23.97 0.63 7.07
C VAL A 154 -25.05 0.45 5.99
N VAL A 155 -24.67 0.48 4.71
CA VAL A 155 -25.60 0.27 3.59
C VAL A 155 -26.25 -1.12 3.66
N GLY A 156 -25.48 -2.16 4.01
CA GLY A 156 -26.03 -3.50 4.19
C GLY A 156 -27.09 -3.56 5.28
N ALA A 157 -26.84 -2.93 6.43
CA ALA A 157 -27.81 -2.89 7.53
C ALA A 157 -29.03 -2.03 7.19
N ASP A 158 -28.85 -0.91 6.49
CA ASP A 158 -29.95 -0.06 6.02
C ASP A 158 -30.84 -0.79 5.00
N PHE A 159 -30.24 -1.59 4.11
CA PHE A 159 -30.97 -2.47 3.21
C PHE A 159 -31.81 -3.50 3.98
N ALA A 160 -31.23 -4.19 4.97
CA ALA A 160 -31.96 -5.16 5.78
C ALA A 160 -33.14 -4.52 6.54
N ALA A 161 -32.92 -3.34 7.15
CA ALA A 161 -33.97 -2.58 7.81
C ALA A 161 -35.10 -2.19 6.84
N GLY A 162 -34.77 -1.75 5.63
CA GLY A 162 -35.73 -1.43 4.57
C GLY A 162 -36.56 -2.65 4.09
N LYS A 163 -36.08 -3.86 4.37
CA LYS A 163 -36.82 -5.11 4.15
C LYS A 163 -37.64 -5.56 5.37
N ASN A 164 -37.79 -4.70 6.39
CA ASN A 164 -38.50 -4.98 7.64
C ASN A 164 -37.92 -6.16 8.44
N VAL A 165 -36.65 -6.50 8.23
CA VAL A 165 -35.93 -7.50 9.05
C VAL A 165 -35.95 -7.05 10.51
N LYS A 166 -36.24 -7.98 11.43
CA LYS A 166 -36.35 -7.69 12.88
C LYS A 166 -35.21 -8.28 13.70
N SER A 167 -34.49 -9.25 13.15
CA SER A 167 -33.37 -9.88 13.83
C SER A 167 -32.34 -10.38 12.82
N VAL A 168 -31.07 -10.33 13.20
CA VAL A 168 -29.94 -10.72 12.36
C VAL A 168 -28.98 -11.61 13.13
N PHE A 169 -28.39 -12.58 12.45
CA PHE A 169 -27.23 -13.35 12.93
C PHE A 169 -26.08 -13.02 11.98
N VAL A 170 -24.94 -12.59 12.51
CA VAL A 170 -23.81 -12.12 11.70
C VAL A 170 -22.67 -13.12 11.82
N VAL A 171 -22.12 -13.53 10.68
CA VAL A 171 -20.95 -14.42 10.60
C VAL A 171 -19.85 -13.70 9.82
N HIS A 172 -18.60 -13.81 10.27
CA HIS A 172 -17.45 -13.25 9.59
C HIS A 172 -16.25 -14.21 9.60
N ASP A 173 -15.30 -14.04 8.68
CA ASP A 173 -14.15 -14.94 8.47
C ASP A 173 -12.93 -14.64 9.37
N LYS A 174 -13.15 -13.86 10.45
CA LYS A 174 -12.12 -13.33 11.38
C LYS A 174 -10.99 -12.49 10.75
N THR A 175 -10.97 -12.29 9.43
CA THR A 175 -9.96 -11.42 8.81
C THR A 175 -10.23 -9.97 9.16
N ALA A 176 -9.20 -9.12 9.11
CA ALA A 176 -9.37 -7.68 9.34
C ALA A 176 -10.38 -7.03 8.36
N TYR A 177 -10.56 -7.60 7.18
CA TYR A 177 -11.59 -7.19 6.24
C TYR A 177 -12.98 -7.68 6.69
N GLY A 178 -13.18 -9.00 6.76
CA GLY A 178 -14.50 -9.59 7.04
C GLY A 178 -15.05 -9.22 8.42
N GLN A 179 -14.19 -9.19 9.45
CA GLN A 179 -14.60 -8.71 10.76
C GLN A 179 -14.94 -7.21 10.74
N GLY A 180 -14.15 -6.40 10.05
CA GLY A 180 -14.36 -4.95 9.99
C GLY A 180 -15.73 -4.58 9.42
N ILE A 181 -16.08 -5.13 8.26
CA ILE A 181 -17.39 -4.88 7.65
C ILE A 181 -18.56 -5.41 8.49
N ALA A 182 -18.38 -6.59 9.11
CA ALA A 182 -19.38 -7.18 10.00
C ALA A 182 -19.65 -6.32 11.24
N GLU A 183 -18.61 -5.73 11.83
CA GLU A 183 -18.74 -4.81 12.97
C GLU A 183 -19.55 -3.56 12.61
N PHE A 184 -19.29 -2.94 11.44
CA PHE A 184 -20.06 -1.78 10.97
C PHE A 184 -21.52 -2.14 10.66
N PHE A 185 -21.76 -3.29 10.04
CA PHE A 185 -23.11 -3.80 9.84
C PHE A 185 -23.84 -4.01 11.16
N LYS A 186 -23.22 -4.73 12.11
CA LYS A 186 -23.80 -5.02 13.43
C LYS A 186 -24.22 -3.73 14.13
N LYS A 187 -23.30 -2.77 14.24
CA LYS A 187 -23.54 -1.49 14.90
C LYS A 187 -24.73 -0.78 14.28
N ARG A 188 -24.77 -0.69 12.94
CA ARG A 188 -25.89 -0.04 12.25
C ARG A 188 -27.20 -0.81 12.39
N ALA A 189 -27.14 -2.14 12.41
CA ALA A 189 -28.32 -2.96 12.58
C ALA A 189 -28.99 -2.74 13.95
N GLU A 190 -28.18 -2.64 15.00
CA GLU A 190 -28.63 -2.30 16.36
C GLU A 190 -29.24 -0.89 16.41
N GLU A 191 -28.62 0.11 15.75
CA GLU A 191 -29.18 1.46 15.61
C GLU A 191 -30.54 1.49 14.89
N LYS A 192 -30.79 0.55 13.98
CA LYS A 192 -32.08 0.37 13.28
C LYS A 192 -33.10 -0.44 14.06
N GLY A 193 -32.77 -0.89 15.28
CA GLY A 193 -33.67 -1.66 16.13
C GLY A 193 -33.79 -3.13 15.76
N MET A 194 -32.88 -3.68 14.95
CA MET A 194 -32.81 -5.13 14.72
C MET A 194 -32.19 -5.83 15.92
N LYS A 195 -32.77 -6.94 16.35
CA LYS A 195 -32.22 -7.80 17.40
C LYS A 195 -31.05 -8.61 16.86
N LEU A 196 -29.87 -8.44 17.44
CA LEU A 196 -28.73 -9.32 17.16
C LEU A 196 -28.94 -10.68 17.86
N LEU A 197 -28.97 -11.75 17.08
CA LEU A 197 -29.11 -13.13 17.55
C LEU A 197 -27.75 -13.80 17.81
N GLY A 198 -26.71 -13.32 17.15
CA GLY A 198 -25.34 -13.79 17.30
C GLY A 198 -24.38 -13.03 16.40
N PHE A 199 -23.10 -13.04 16.77
CA PHE A 199 -22.00 -12.45 16.03
C PHE A 199 -20.81 -13.39 16.16
N GLU A 200 -20.58 -14.22 15.15
CA GLU A 200 -19.63 -15.33 15.23
C GLU A 200 -18.53 -15.22 14.17
N GLY A 201 -17.32 -15.55 14.60
CA GLY A 201 -16.18 -15.68 13.69
C GLY A 201 -15.98 -17.14 13.30
N THR A 202 -15.87 -17.43 12.00
CA THR A 202 -15.48 -18.73 11.46
C THR A 202 -14.04 -18.71 10.92
N GLU A 203 -13.38 -19.86 10.92
CA GLU A 203 -12.08 -20.06 10.27
C GLU A 203 -12.21 -20.50 8.81
N GLU A 204 -13.44 -20.83 8.40
CA GLU A 204 -13.78 -21.05 7.00
C GLU A 204 -13.64 -19.71 6.27
N LYS A 205 -12.58 -19.59 5.48
CA LYS A 205 -12.37 -18.42 4.63
C LYS A 205 -13.50 -18.41 3.61
N ALA A 206 -14.19 -17.28 3.48
CA ALA A 206 -15.18 -17.08 2.43
C ALA A 206 -14.47 -16.94 1.07
N ASN A 207 -14.01 -18.06 0.51
CA ASN A 207 -13.57 -18.19 -0.88
C ASN A 207 -14.11 -19.51 -1.43
#